data_AF-A0A399DYB2-F1
#
_entry.id   AF-A0A399DYB2-F1
#
_cell.length_a   1.000
_cell.length_b   1.000
_cell.length_c   1.000
_cell.angle_alpha   90.00
_cell.angle_beta   90.00
_cell.angle_gamma   90.00
#
_symmetry.space_group_name_H-M   'P 1'
#
loop_
_entity.id
_entity.type
_entity.pdbx_description
1 polymer ?
#
loop_
_entity_poly.entity_id
_entity_poly.type
_entity_poly.pdbx_seq_one_letter_code
_entity_poly.pdbx_strand_id
1 'polypeptide(L)' 'MPEGHQELCYVLRMWSDGEQQWRYSLEPLRGGGRQGFAHMEDLLMALERAKEEACATQPESQP' A
#
# COMPACT_ATOMS: atom_id res chain seq x y z
N MET A 1 1.61 23.72 14.21
CA MET A 1 0.76 22.67 13.64
C MET A 1 1.56 22.06 12.51
N PRO A 2 2.08 20.82 12.61
CA PRO A 2 2.74 20.23 11.46
C PRO A 2 1.70 20.03 10.36
N GLU A 3 2.06 20.45 9.16
CA GLU A 3 1.26 20.46 7.93
C GLU A 3 0.68 19.07 7.62
N GLY A 4 -0.48 19.04 6.96
CA GLY A 4 -1.28 17.85 6.67
C GLY A 4 -0.64 16.88 5.66
N HIS A 5 0.55 16.37 5.96
CA HIS A 5 1.17 15.28 5.22
C HIS A 5 0.62 13.94 5.70
N GLN A 6 -0.06 13.23 4.80
CA GLN A 6 -0.45 11.84 5.00
C GLN A 6 0.60 10.94 4.36
N GLU A 7 1.12 10.01 5.13
CA GLU A 7 2.15 9.07 4.70
C GLU A 7 1.65 7.65 4.94
N LEU A 8 1.78 6.80 3.93
CA LEU A 8 1.55 5.37 4.02
C LEU A 8 2.90 4.65 3.95
N CYS A 9 3.27 3.94 5.02
CA CYS A 9 4.53 3.22 5.09
C CYS A 9 4.29 1.71 5.10
N TYR A 10 5.04 0.99 4.26
CA TYR A 10 4.90 -0.45 4.10
C TYR A 10 6.25 -1.17 4.10
N VAL A 11 6.25 -2.44 4.49
CA VAL A 11 7.28 -3.41 4.15
C VAL A 11 6.84 -4.16 2.89
N LEU A 12 7.57 -3.97 1.79
CA LEU A 12 7.44 -4.78 0.59
C LEU A 12 8.34 -6.01 0.69
N ARG A 13 7.79 -7.19 0.45
CA ARG A 13 8.57 -8.42 0.27
C ARG A 13 8.30 -9.00 -1.12
N MET A 14 9.37 -9.43 -1.77
CA MET A 14 9.36 -10.09 -3.08
C MET A 14 10.15 -11.38 -2.94
N TRP A 15 9.59 -12.50 -3.38
CA TRP A 15 10.28 -13.79 -3.33
C TRP A 15 9.85 -14.66 -4.51
N SER A 16 10.72 -15.59 -4.93
CA SER A 16 10.30 -16.67 -5.80
C SER A 16 9.65 -17.77 -4.96
N ASP A 17 8.56 -18.35 -5.45
CA ASP A 17 7.89 -19.47 -4.78
C ASP A 17 8.55 -20.85 -5.02
N GLY A 18 9.62 -20.90 -5.81
CA GLY A 18 10.28 -22.15 -6.19
C GLY A 18 9.73 -22.78 -7.48
N GLU A 19 8.63 -22.26 -8.04
CA GLU A 19 8.04 -22.67 -9.32
C GLU A 19 8.32 -21.65 -10.44
N GLN A 20 9.40 -20.87 -10.29
CA GLN A 20 9.78 -19.76 -11.18
C GLN A 20 8.77 -18.60 -11.23
N GLN A 21 7.81 -18.54 -10.30
CA GLN A 21 6.90 -17.41 -10.18
C GLN A 21 7.36 -16.46 -9.09
N TRP A 22 7.18 -15.17 -9.32
CA TRP A 22 7.38 -14.15 -8.32
C TRP A 22 6.13 -13.98 -7.49
N ARG A 23 6.30 -13.80 -6.19
CA ARG A 23 5.25 -13.52 -5.22
C ARG A 23 5.58 -12.25 -4.48
N TYR A 24 4.54 -11.53 -4.09
CA TYR A 24 4.66 -10.23 -3.46
C TYR A 24 3.82 -10.18 -2.20
N SER A 25 4.22 -9.33 -1.26
CA SER A 25 3.35 -8.97 -0.15
C SER A 25 3.65 -7.58 0.36
N LEU A 26 2.61 -6.92 0.83
CA LEU A 26 2.65 -5.60 1.42
C LEU A 26 2.15 -5.68 2.87
N GLU A 27 2.92 -5.14 3.81
CA GLU A 27 2.56 -5.11 5.23
C GLU A 27 2.64 -3.67 5.76
N PRO A 28 1.55 -3.07 6.28
CA PRO A 28 1.58 -1.72 6.84
C PRO A 28 2.45 -1.65 8.10
N LEU A 29 3.31 -0.62 8.20
CA LEU A 29 4.16 -0.44 9.39
C LEU A 29 3.37 -0.06 10.66
N ARG A 30 2.21 0.60 10.51
CA ARG A 30 1.41 1.14 11.63
C ARG A 30 0.28 0.21 12.08
N GLY A 31 0.54 -1.10 12.07
CA GLY A 31 -0.46 -2.11 12.37
C GLY A 31 -1.38 -2.36 11.18
N GLY A 32 -1.70 -3.63 10.95
CA GLY A 32 -2.47 -4.07 9.80
C GLY A 32 -2.08 -5.49 9.39
N GLY A 33 -2.94 -6.12 8.60
CA GLY A 33 -2.65 -7.44 8.06
C GLY A 33 -1.67 -7.38 6.89
N ARG A 34 -0.78 -8.37 6.79
CA ARG A 34 0.00 -8.62 5.59
C ARG A 34 -0.93 -9.05 4.46
N GLN A 35 -0.85 -8.37 3.32
CA GLN A 35 -1.57 -8.71 2.10
C GLN A 35 -0.61 -9.39 1.12
N GLY A 36 -1.01 -10.50 0.52
CA GLY A 36 -0.22 -11.24 -0.46
C GLY A 36 -0.76 -11.07 -1.87
N PHE A 37 0.12 -11.02 -2.85
CA PHE A 37 -0.21 -10.86 -4.27
C PHE A 37 0.54 -11.89 -5.10
N ALA A 38 -0.15 -12.47 -6.08
CA ALA A 38 0.42 -13.43 -7.01
C ALA A 38 1.09 -12.74 -8.20
N HIS A 39 0.57 -11.58 -8.61
CA HIS A 39 1.04 -10.83 -9.77
C HIS A 39 1.46 -9.41 -9.37
N MET A 40 2.40 -8.84 -10.12
CA MET A 40 2.89 -7.48 -9.87
C MET A 40 1.77 -6.45 -10.10
N GLU A 41 0.91 -6.70 -11.09
CA GLU A 41 -0.22 -5.85 -11.45
C GLU A 41 -1.18 -5.68 -10.26
N ASP A 42 -1.45 -6.75 -9.52
CA ASP A 42 -2.33 -6.71 -8.34
C ASP A 42 -1.73 -5.86 -7.21
N LEU A 43 -0.40 -5.95 -7.01
CA LEU A 43 0.31 -5.11 -6.05
C LEU A 43 0.22 -3.62 -6.43
N LEU A 44 0.41 -3.30 -7.71
CA LEU A 44 0.34 -1.94 -8.21
C LEU A 44 -1.06 -1.35 -8.04
N MET A 45 -2.11 -2.09 -8.42
CA MET A 45 -3.50 -1.68 -8.22
C MET A 45 -3.81 -1.42 -6.73
N ALA A 46 -3.30 -2.27 -5.83
CA ALA A 46 -3.49 -2.07 -4.40
C ALA A 46 -2.81 -0.79 -3.87
N LEU A 47 -1.60 -0.49 -4.35
CA LEU A 47 -0.88 0.74 -4.00
C LEU A 47 -1.57 2.00 -4.55
N GLU A 48 -2.07 1.93 -5.78
CA GLU A 48 -2.84 3.04 -6.39
C GLU A 48 -4.11 3.32 -5.60
N ARG A 49 -4.88 2.28 -5.27
CA ARG A 49 -6.07 2.41 -4.45
C ARG A 49 -5.77 2.99 -3.07
N ALA A 50 -4.70 2.54 -2.41
CA ALA A 50 -4.32 3.06 -1.10
C ALA A 50 -3.97 4.56 -1.15
N LYS A 51 -3.31 5.01 -2.24
CA LYS A 51 -3.03 6.42 -2.49
C LYS A 51 -4.33 7.22 -2.68
N GLU A 52 -5.28 6.70 -3.46
CA GLU A 52 -6.58 7.35 -3.68
C GLU A 52 -7.38 7.48 -2.38
N GLU A 53 -7.44 6.41 -1.58
CA GLU A 53 -8.15 6.40 -0.29
C GLU A 53 -7.52 7.40 0.69
N ALA A 54 -6.20 7.48 0.76
CA ALA A 54 -5.52 8.51 1.55
C ALA A 54 -5.92 9.92 1.10
N CYS A 55 -5.80 10.22 -0.19
CA CYS A 55 -6.18 11.54 -0.72
C CYS A 55 -7.66 11.89 -0.50
N ALA A 56 -8.57 10.92 -0.62
CA ALA A 56 -10.00 11.12 -0.42
C ALA A 56 -10.38 11.41 1.05
N THR A 57 -9.52 11.07 2.02
CA THR A 57 -9.77 11.33 3.45
C THR A 57 -9.36 12.73 3.93
N GLN A 58 -8.85 13.60 3.06
CA GLN A 58 -8.64 15.01 3.43
C GLN A 58 -10.02 15.69 3.57
N PRO A 59 -10.39 16.21 4.75
CA PRO A 59 -11.56 17.07 4.84
C PRO A 59 -11.28 18.29 3.97
N GLU A 60 -12.17 18.56 3.01
CA GLU A 60 -12.19 19.83 2.30
C GLU A 60 -12.08 20.93 3.36
N SER A 61 -10.99 21.68 3.32
CA SER A 61 -10.83 22.85 4.18
C SER A 61 -11.94 23.81 3.78
N GLN A 62 -13.03 23.84 4.56
CA GLN A 62 -14.13 24.75 4.35
C GLN A 62 -13.62 26.21 4.43
N PRO A 63 -14.20 27.12 3.63
CA PRO A 63 -13.63 28.41 3.25
C PRO A 63 -13.46 29.41 4.41
#